data_AF-A0A957BDP0-F1
#
_entry.id   AF-A0A957BDP0-F1
#
_cell.length_a   1.000
_cell.length_b   1.000
_cell.length_c   1.000
_cell.angle_alpha   90.00
_cell.angle_beta   90.00
_cell.angle_gamma   90.00
#
_symmetry.space_group_name_H-M   'P 1'
#
loop_
_entity.id
_entity.type
_entity.pdbx_description
1 polymer ?
#
loop_
_entity_poly.entity_id
_entity_poly.type
_entity_poly.pdbx_seq_one_letter_code
_entity_poly.pdbx_strand_id
1 'polypeptide(L)'
;MRSLNAVAAHEVFVASGTYYQLKGGTETGLVESWTQHDPGGDTRLTRIDQDARATEGWTRLVEVLQSPEGDVERVKIQTNHAKPSAPFRMMKTDYSFLDGYVQIGRTINGETDYHEVELSPNTTVRLIDFNIFWGLALKQAEQADAANRPVFVPFNRHDMEPGQVSIGTLPQIIDKSSDGVTLAGREYEVTRYVTLGKRTIWLDNRGVPLRINQSTGQVSFVLHDYAHR
;
A
#
# COMPACT_ATOMS: atom_id res chain seq x y z
N MET A 1 19.24 11.62 -4.42
CA MET A 1 18.17 12.01 -5.37
C MET A 1 16.99 11.06 -5.15
N ARG A 2 15.77 11.60 -5.02
CA ARG A 2 14.51 10.84 -4.83
C ARG A 2 13.88 10.69 -6.21
N SER A 3 13.75 9.47 -6.74
CA SER A 3 13.18 9.25 -8.07
C SER A 3 12.44 7.93 -8.13
N LEU A 4 11.15 8.00 -8.46
CA LEU A 4 10.41 6.89 -9.06
C LEU A 4 10.78 6.80 -10.56
N ASN A 5 10.42 5.72 -11.23
CA ASN A 5 10.52 5.71 -12.68
C ASN A 5 9.57 6.78 -13.24
N ALA A 6 10.08 7.59 -14.17
CA ALA A 6 9.24 8.54 -14.89
C ALA A 6 8.07 7.81 -15.58
N VAL A 7 6.94 8.49 -15.71
CA VAL A 7 5.81 7.99 -16.50
C VAL A 7 6.27 7.94 -17.96
N ALA A 8 6.30 6.74 -18.53
CA ALA A 8 6.67 6.57 -19.93
C ALA A 8 5.55 7.06 -20.87
N ALA A 9 5.91 7.45 -22.08
CA ALA A 9 4.97 8.03 -23.05
C ALA A 9 3.81 7.09 -23.45
N HIS A 10 3.97 5.78 -23.26
CA HIS A 10 2.95 4.77 -23.57
C HIS A 10 2.03 4.45 -22.37
N GLU A 11 2.34 4.96 -21.16
CA GLU A 11 1.53 4.72 -19.99
C GLU A 11 0.23 5.52 -20.04
N VAL A 12 -0.91 4.85 -19.85
CA VAL A 12 -2.23 5.48 -19.83
C VAL A 12 -2.65 5.76 -18.40
N PHE A 13 -2.99 7.02 -18.09
CA PHE A 13 -3.52 7.38 -16.78
C PHE A 13 -4.84 6.66 -16.47
N VAL A 14 -4.95 6.08 -15.27
CA VAL A 14 -6.14 5.41 -14.76
C VAL A 14 -6.79 6.20 -13.62
N ALA A 15 -6.04 6.47 -12.55
CA ALA A 15 -6.54 7.17 -11.36
C ALA A 15 -5.42 7.80 -10.53
N SER A 16 -5.77 8.73 -9.66
CA SER A 16 -4.86 9.34 -8.68
C SER A 16 -5.61 9.83 -7.45
N GLY A 17 -4.88 10.03 -6.36
CA GLY A 17 -5.42 10.70 -5.19
C GLY A 17 -4.35 10.96 -4.13
N THR A 18 -4.74 11.72 -3.11
CA THR A 18 -3.86 12.11 -2.02
C THR A 18 -4.53 11.81 -0.68
N TYR A 19 -3.90 10.98 0.14
CA TYR A 19 -4.34 10.74 1.51
C TYR A 19 -3.66 11.71 2.47
N TYR A 20 -4.48 12.36 3.28
CA TYR A 20 -4.02 13.18 4.40
C TYR A 20 -4.26 12.42 5.71
N GLN A 21 -3.22 12.31 6.53
CA GLN A 21 -3.38 11.78 7.88
C GLN A 21 -3.90 12.87 8.81
N LEU A 22 -5.01 12.57 9.49
CA LEU A 22 -5.60 13.39 10.53
C LEU A 22 -5.45 12.69 11.89
N LYS A 23 -5.22 13.46 12.94
CA LYS A 23 -5.30 13.01 14.34
C LYS A 23 -6.24 13.93 15.09
N GLY A 24 -7.34 13.39 15.61
CA GLY A 24 -8.38 14.20 16.25
C GLY A 24 -8.96 15.29 15.32
N GLY A 25 -9.01 15.03 14.01
CA GLY A 25 -9.50 15.97 13.00
C GLY A 25 -8.49 17.00 12.49
N THR A 26 -7.26 17.03 13.03
CA THR A 26 -6.20 17.95 12.57
C THR A 26 -5.17 17.20 11.72
N GLU A 27 -4.75 17.78 10.60
CA GLU A 27 -3.68 17.22 9.77
C GLU A 27 -2.37 17.08 10.55
N THR A 28 -1.75 15.92 10.47
CA THR A 28 -0.45 15.67 11.12
C THR A 28 0.70 16.19 10.29
N GLY A 29 0.51 16.36 8.98
CA GLY A 29 1.57 16.64 8.01
C GLY A 29 2.15 15.39 7.33
N LEU A 30 1.65 14.18 7.66
CA LEU A 30 1.90 12.99 6.85
C LEU A 30 0.93 12.97 5.66
N VAL A 31 1.49 12.93 4.46
CA VAL A 31 0.76 12.88 3.19
C VAL A 31 1.18 11.66 2.39
N GLU A 32 0.23 10.99 1.75
CA GLU A 32 0.48 9.89 0.81
C GLU A 32 -0.22 10.19 -0.53
N SER A 33 0.54 10.61 -1.54
CA SER A 33 0.03 10.79 -2.90
C SER A 33 0.22 9.50 -3.70
N TRP A 34 -0.71 9.17 -4.58
CA TRP A 34 -0.59 8.02 -5.46
C TRP A 34 -1.15 8.29 -6.85
N THR A 35 -0.62 7.57 -7.83
CA THR A 35 -1.13 7.50 -9.20
C THR A 35 -1.13 6.06 -9.66
N GLN A 36 -2.07 5.73 -10.54
CA GLN A 36 -2.18 4.44 -11.19
C GLN A 36 -2.23 4.65 -12.69
N HIS A 37 -1.39 3.92 -13.41
CA HIS A 37 -1.33 3.91 -14.86
C HIS A 37 -1.43 2.48 -15.39
N ASP A 38 -1.87 2.32 -16.62
CA ASP A 38 -1.74 1.10 -17.40
C ASP A 38 -0.53 1.24 -18.34
N PRO A 39 0.58 0.54 -18.10
CA PRO A 39 1.74 0.53 -19.01
C PRO A 39 1.53 -0.40 -20.22
N GLY A 40 0.41 -1.11 -20.33
CA GLY A 40 0.05 -1.98 -21.44
C GLY A 40 -0.49 -3.33 -20.96
N GLY A 41 -1.33 -3.95 -21.78
CA GLY A 41 -1.85 -5.30 -21.54
C GLY A 41 -2.76 -5.41 -20.33
N ASP A 42 -3.51 -4.34 -19.99
CA ASP A 42 -4.41 -4.25 -18.83
C ASP A 42 -3.72 -4.40 -17.47
N THR A 43 -2.39 -4.19 -17.43
CA THR A 43 -1.63 -4.21 -16.18
C THR A 43 -1.84 -2.91 -15.39
N ARG A 44 -1.46 -2.91 -14.11
CA ARG A 44 -1.57 -1.71 -13.25
C ARG A 44 -0.23 -1.38 -12.63
N LEU A 45 0.29 -0.20 -12.92
CA LEU A 45 1.45 0.37 -12.27
C LEU A 45 1.03 1.49 -11.33
N THR A 46 1.07 1.19 -10.03
CA THR A 46 0.75 2.13 -8.96
C THR A 46 2.05 2.73 -8.40
N ARG A 47 2.12 4.06 -8.39
CA ARG A 47 3.23 4.83 -7.82
C ARG A 47 2.74 5.60 -6.61
N ILE A 48 3.45 5.49 -5.49
CA ILE A 48 3.08 6.10 -4.21
C ILE A 48 4.25 6.95 -3.69
N ASP A 49 3.92 8.14 -3.20
CA ASP A 49 4.80 9.10 -2.56
C ASP A 49 4.26 9.36 -1.15
N GLN A 50 4.93 8.80 -0.13
CA GLN A 50 4.68 9.14 1.26
C GLN A 50 5.69 10.19 1.73
N ASP A 51 5.19 11.32 2.21
CA ASP A 51 5.96 12.38 2.84
C ASP A 51 5.59 12.48 4.31
N ALA A 52 6.54 12.12 5.18
CA ALA A 52 6.45 12.26 6.62
C ALA A 52 7.62 13.09 7.15
N ARG A 53 8.19 14.01 6.35
CA ARG A 53 9.37 14.80 6.75
C ARG A 53 9.11 15.65 7.98
N ALA A 54 7.93 16.28 8.04
CA ALA A 54 7.55 17.18 9.12
C ALA A 54 7.31 16.44 10.45
N THR A 55 6.82 15.20 10.41
CA THR A 55 6.42 14.42 11.59
C THR A 55 7.50 13.43 12.01
N GLU A 56 7.92 12.57 11.09
CA GLU A 56 8.75 11.41 11.37
C GLU A 56 10.17 11.57 10.81
N GLY A 57 10.39 12.50 9.87
CA GLY A 57 11.70 12.80 9.30
C GLY A 57 12.12 11.85 8.18
N TRP A 58 11.16 11.27 7.47
CA TRP A 58 11.40 10.39 6.33
C TRP A 58 10.48 10.66 5.15
N THR A 59 10.89 10.17 3.99
CA THR A 59 10.06 10.04 2.79
C THR A 59 10.13 8.61 2.29
N ARG A 60 9.05 8.11 1.71
CA ARG A 60 9.02 6.80 1.07
C ARG A 60 8.45 6.93 -0.34
N LEU A 61 9.04 6.19 -1.26
CA LEU A 61 8.59 6.03 -2.63
C LEU A 61 8.29 4.56 -2.85
N VAL A 62 7.17 4.27 -3.51
CA VAL A 62 6.79 2.89 -3.81
C VAL A 62 6.29 2.78 -5.24
N GLU A 63 6.67 1.70 -5.91
CA GLU A 63 6.10 1.27 -7.17
C GLU A 63 5.58 -0.15 -7.02
N VAL A 64 4.36 -0.39 -7.47
CA VAL A 64 3.73 -1.71 -7.47
C VAL A 64 3.23 -1.99 -8.85
N LEU A 65 3.70 -3.09 -9.45
CA LEU A 65 3.19 -3.61 -10.70
C LEU A 65 2.24 -4.78 -10.37
N GLN A 66 1.05 -4.74 -10.97
CA GLN A 66 0.06 -5.79 -10.88
C GLN A 66 -0.30 -6.31 -12.27
N SER A 67 -0.53 -7.62 -12.36
CA SER A 67 -1.09 -8.27 -13.55
C SER A 67 -2.53 -7.81 -13.79
N PRO A 68 -3.13 -8.14 -14.95
CA PRO A 68 -4.54 -7.86 -15.24
C PRO A 68 -5.51 -8.51 -14.24
N GLU A 69 -5.14 -9.67 -13.71
CA GLU A 69 -5.89 -10.41 -12.68
C GLU A 69 -5.79 -9.73 -11.30
N GLY A 70 -4.83 -8.80 -11.15
CA GLY A 70 -4.59 -8.03 -9.94
C GLY A 70 -3.50 -8.61 -9.03
N ASP A 71 -2.81 -9.67 -9.46
CA ASP A 71 -1.70 -10.26 -8.72
C ASP A 71 -0.50 -9.32 -8.71
N VAL A 72 0.21 -9.25 -7.59
CA VAL A 72 1.37 -8.37 -7.44
C VAL A 72 2.60 -9.06 -8.02
N GLU A 73 3.16 -8.50 -9.09
CA GLU A 73 4.33 -9.05 -9.78
C GLU A 73 5.64 -8.43 -9.29
N ARG A 74 5.60 -7.13 -8.96
CA ARG A 74 6.79 -6.40 -8.51
C ARG A 74 6.43 -5.31 -7.52
N VAL A 75 7.25 -5.17 -6.49
CA VAL A 75 7.18 -4.05 -5.54
C VAL A 75 8.56 -3.45 -5.39
N LYS A 76 8.67 -2.14 -5.55
CA LYS A 76 9.90 -1.39 -5.25
C LYS A 76 9.61 -0.40 -4.16
N ILE A 77 10.45 -0.34 -3.13
CA ILE A 77 10.30 0.57 -2.01
C ILE A 77 11.62 1.31 -1.82
N GLN A 78 11.58 2.63 -1.70
CA GLN A 78 12.73 3.43 -1.30
C GLN A 78 12.34 4.34 -0.13
N THR A 79 13.00 4.18 1.01
CA THR A 79 12.88 5.10 2.16
C THR A 79 14.14 5.96 2.27
N ASN A 80 13.97 7.26 2.48
CA ASN A 80 15.06 8.18 2.79
C ASN A 80 14.77 8.88 4.12
N HIS A 81 15.73 8.90 5.04
CA HIS A 81 15.66 9.64 6.29
C HIS A 81 16.45 10.94 6.22
N ALA A 82 15.85 12.03 6.69
CA ALA A 82 16.50 13.34 6.79
C ALA A 82 17.32 13.48 8.09
N LYS A 83 16.90 12.83 9.18
CA LYS A 83 17.49 12.98 10.51
C LYS A 83 18.88 12.33 10.62
N PRO A 84 19.90 13.01 11.18
CA PRO A 84 21.23 12.43 11.39
C PRO A 84 21.29 11.22 12.29
N SER A 85 20.37 11.12 13.26
CA SER A 85 20.26 9.99 14.18
C SER A 85 19.49 8.80 13.62
N ALA A 86 19.03 8.86 12.36
CA ALA A 86 18.31 7.75 11.75
C ALA A 86 19.25 6.54 11.56
N PRO A 87 18.74 5.30 11.72
CA PRO A 87 19.56 4.10 11.61
C PRO A 87 20.18 3.90 10.21
N PHE A 88 19.54 4.46 9.19
CA PHE A 88 20.06 4.50 7.83
C PHE A 88 19.63 5.81 7.16
N ARG A 89 20.37 6.23 6.13
CA ARG A 89 20.02 7.41 5.32
C ARG A 89 19.13 7.06 4.16
N MET A 90 19.41 5.95 3.49
CA MET A 90 18.64 5.46 2.36
C MET A 90 18.56 3.93 2.43
N MET A 91 17.36 3.41 2.23
CA MET A 91 17.11 1.98 2.06
C MET A 91 16.23 1.78 0.83
N LYS A 92 16.59 0.82 -0.01
CA LYS A 92 15.79 0.32 -1.12
C LYS A 92 15.50 -1.15 -0.90
N THR A 93 14.29 -1.58 -1.23
CA THR A 93 13.94 -2.98 -1.31
C THR A 93 13.14 -3.24 -2.56
N ASP A 94 13.61 -4.15 -3.39
CA ASP A 94 13.00 -4.60 -4.63
C ASP A 94 12.52 -6.04 -4.44
N TYR A 95 11.23 -6.28 -4.65
CA TYR A 95 10.60 -7.60 -4.62
C TYR A 95 10.15 -7.95 -6.04
N SER A 96 10.58 -9.10 -6.54
CA SER A 96 10.09 -9.69 -7.79
C SER A 96 9.43 -11.02 -7.48
N PHE A 97 8.12 -11.10 -7.70
CA PHE A 97 7.31 -12.28 -7.42
C PHE A 97 7.35 -13.20 -8.63
N LEU A 98 7.83 -14.42 -8.43
CA LEU A 98 7.99 -15.44 -9.45
C LEU A 98 7.20 -16.70 -9.04
N ASP A 99 7.11 -17.66 -9.95
CA ASP A 99 6.43 -18.92 -9.65
C ASP A 99 7.18 -19.68 -8.54
N GLY A 100 6.52 -19.84 -7.39
CA GLY A 100 7.04 -20.56 -6.22
C GLY A 100 8.02 -19.80 -5.33
N TYR A 101 8.42 -18.56 -5.64
CA TYR A 101 9.33 -17.79 -4.78
C TYR A 101 9.30 -16.27 -5.05
N VAL A 102 9.84 -15.49 -4.12
CA VAL A 102 10.12 -14.06 -4.31
C VAL A 102 11.61 -13.79 -4.22
N GLN A 103 12.14 -13.08 -5.20
CA GLN A 103 13.50 -12.53 -5.17
C GLN A 103 13.47 -11.16 -4.54
N ILE A 104 14.37 -10.94 -3.59
CA ILE A 104 14.42 -9.71 -2.80
C ILE A 104 15.83 -9.15 -2.88
N GLY A 105 15.97 -7.96 -3.47
CA GLY A 105 17.18 -7.15 -3.36
C GLY A 105 16.95 -6.05 -2.34
N ARG A 106 17.74 -6.00 -1.27
CA ARG A 106 17.71 -4.89 -0.32
C ARG A 106 19.04 -4.15 -0.38
N THR A 107 18.99 -2.83 -0.34
CA THR A 107 20.17 -1.96 -0.36
C THR A 107 20.07 -0.96 0.77
N ILE A 108 21.01 -0.96 1.72
CA ILE A 108 21.07 -0.01 2.83
C ILE A 108 22.37 0.79 2.69
N ASN A 109 22.24 2.12 2.58
CA ASN A 109 23.37 3.04 2.42
C ASN A 109 24.38 2.66 1.31
N GLY A 110 23.93 1.94 0.28
CA GLY A 110 24.76 1.53 -0.87
C GLY A 110 25.27 0.09 -0.81
N GLU A 111 25.11 -0.60 0.32
CA GLU A 111 25.42 -2.03 0.46
C GLU A 111 24.18 -2.86 0.14
N THR A 112 24.32 -3.84 -0.76
CA THR A 112 23.20 -4.65 -1.26
C THR A 112 23.29 -6.09 -0.76
N ASP A 113 22.20 -6.60 -0.21
CA ASP A 113 21.96 -7.99 0.13
C ASP A 113 20.82 -8.58 -0.70
N TYR A 114 20.93 -9.88 -1.02
CA TYR A 114 19.94 -10.60 -1.81
C TYR A 114 19.38 -11.77 -1.01
N HIS A 115 18.08 -11.95 -1.11
CA HIS A 115 17.33 -13.02 -0.45
C HIS A 115 16.37 -13.66 -1.44
N GLU A 116 16.11 -14.94 -1.22
CA GLU A 116 15.02 -15.64 -1.87
C GLU A 116 14.15 -16.25 -0.79
N VAL A 117 12.84 -16.08 -0.91
CA VAL A 117 11.87 -16.66 0.01
C VAL A 117 10.92 -17.52 -0.79
N GLU A 118 10.85 -18.80 -0.44
CA GLU A 118 9.91 -19.75 -1.05
C GLU A 118 8.47 -19.31 -0.76
N LEU A 119 7.63 -19.36 -1.79
CA LEU A 119 6.21 -19.04 -1.72
C LEU A 119 5.41 -20.32 -1.94
N SER A 120 4.56 -20.63 -0.97
CA SER A 120 3.55 -21.67 -1.15
C SER A 120 2.61 -21.31 -2.31
N PRO A 121 2.00 -22.30 -2.99
CA PRO A 121 0.96 -22.05 -3.97
C PRO A 121 -0.17 -21.16 -3.41
N ASN A 122 -0.73 -20.31 -4.25
CA ASN A 122 -1.80 -19.36 -3.90
C ASN A 122 -1.41 -18.32 -2.83
N THR A 123 -0.11 -18.04 -2.66
CA THR A 123 0.33 -16.96 -1.78
C THR A 123 -0.15 -15.61 -2.30
N THR A 124 -0.79 -14.81 -1.45
CA THR A 124 -1.14 -13.42 -1.77
C THR A 124 -0.14 -12.43 -1.16
N VAL A 125 0.07 -11.29 -1.81
CA VAL A 125 0.93 -10.21 -1.30
C VAL A 125 0.09 -9.17 -0.56
N ARG A 126 0.48 -8.84 0.68
CA ARG A 126 -0.22 -7.85 1.52
C ARG A 126 0.54 -6.52 1.58
N LEU A 127 -0.04 -5.46 1.02
CA LEU A 127 0.56 -4.12 0.92
C LEU A 127 -0.17 -3.03 1.73
N ILE A 128 -0.80 -3.40 2.85
CA ILE A 128 -1.65 -2.50 3.67
C ILE A 128 -0.92 -1.36 4.39
N ASP A 129 0.41 -1.28 4.25
CA ASP A 129 1.22 -0.13 4.68
C ASP A 129 1.03 1.10 3.77
N PHE A 130 0.37 0.92 2.62
CA PHE A 130 -0.05 1.99 1.72
C PHE A 130 -1.57 2.00 1.60
N ASN A 131 -2.16 3.17 1.77
CA ASN A 131 -3.59 3.31 1.97
C ASN A 131 -4.38 2.76 0.78
N ILE A 132 -3.93 3.01 -0.46
CA ILE A 132 -4.60 2.56 -1.69
C ILE A 132 -4.81 1.04 -1.77
N PHE A 133 -3.97 0.22 -1.10
CA PHE A 133 -4.06 -1.24 -1.16
C PHE A 133 -4.98 -1.87 -0.12
N TRP A 134 -5.63 -1.09 0.75
CA TRP A 134 -6.64 -1.65 1.67
C TRP A 134 -7.80 -2.31 0.95
N GLY A 135 -8.24 -1.77 -0.19
CA GLY A 135 -9.31 -2.37 -0.97
C GLY A 135 -8.96 -3.77 -1.50
N LEU A 136 -7.75 -3.93 -2.02
CA LEU A 136 -7.24 -5.23 -2.47
C LEU A 136 -7.20 -6.24 -1.31
N ALA A 137 -6.64 -5.83 -0.17
CA ALA A 137 -6.53 -6.71 1.00
C ALA A 137 -7.91 -7.13 1.55
N LEU A 138 -8.89 -6.22 1.56
CA LEU A 138 -10.26 -6.53 1.97
C LEU A 138 -10.94 -7.49 0.98
N LYS A 139 -10.79 -7.25 -0.33
CA LYS A 139 -11.31 -8.17 -1.36
C LYS A 139 -10.70 -9.57 -1.25
N GLN A 140 -9.40 -9.67 -0.94
CA GLN A 140 -8.74 -10.95 -0.66
C GLN A 140 -9.27 -11.60 0.61
N ALA A 141 -9.51 -10.81 1.66
CA ALA A 141 -10.02 -11.30 2.95
C ALA A 141 -11.46 -11.83 2.89
N GLU A 142 -12.25 -11.42 1.90
CA GLU A 142 -13.60 -11.94 1.65
C GLU A 142 -13.63 -13.35 1.03
N GLN A 143 -12.49 -13.83 0.53
CA GLN A 143 -12.43 -15.11 -0.15
C GLN A 143 -12.50 -16.26 0.88
N ALA A 144 -13.16 -17.36 0.51
CA ALA A 144 -13.55 -18.42 1.45
C ALA A 144 -12.36 -19.10 2.16
N ASP A 145 -11.19 -19.12 1.53
CA ASP A 145 -9.94 -19.71 2.03
C ASP A 145 -9.01 -18.69 2.74
N ALA A 146 -9.41 -17.43 2.86
CA ALA A 146 -8.55 -16.34 3.36
C ALA A 146 -7.91 -16.62 4.72
N ALA A 147 -8.61 -17.33 5.62
CA ALA A 147 -8.08 -17.68 6.95
C ALA A 147 -6.85 -18.60 6.89
N ASN A 148 -6.77 -19.46 5.87
CA ASN A 148 -5.70 -20.45 5.70
C ASN A 148 -4.71 -20.07 4.59
N ARG A 149 -4.99 -18.97 3.88
CA ARG A 149 -4.17 -18.55 2.76
C ARG A 149 -2.78 -18.09 3.23
N PRO A 150 -1.70 -18.58 2.60
CA PRO A 150 -0.38 -18.01 2.79
C PRO A 150 -0.33 -16.56 2.31
N VAL A 151 0.26 -15.68 3.10
CA VAL A 151 0.38 -14.26 2.78
C VAL A 151 1.83 -13.86 2.87
N PHE A 152 2.39 -13.35 1.78
CA PHE A 152 3.68 -12.70 1.82
C PHE A 152 3.52 -11.26 2.32
N VAL A 153 4.29 -10.91 3.34
CA VAL A 153 4.34 -9.56 3.91
C VAL A 153 5.72 -8.96 3.62
N PRO A 154 5.83 -7.98 2.71
CA PRO A 154 7.08 -7.27 2.50
C PRO A 154 7.40 -6.39 3.72
N PHE A 155 8.66 -6.37 4.12
CA PHE A 155 9.16 -5.52 5.19
C PHE A 155 10.20 -4.54 4.67
N ASN A 156 9.93 -3.26 4.90
CA ASN A 156 10.89 -2.20 4.65
C ASN A 156 11.50 -1.74 5.98
N ARG A 157 12.22 -2.66 6.64
CA ARG A 157 12.90 -2.46 7.92
C ARG A 157 14.36 -2.87 7.83
N HIS A 158 15.23 -2.07 8.45
CA HIS A 158 16.68 -2.31 8.46
C HIS A 158 17.11 -3.39 9.48
N ASP A 159 16.26 -3.67 10.47
CA ASP A 159 16.53 -4.50 11.64
C ASP A 159 15.84 -5.88 11.57
N MET A 160 15.29 -6.25 10.42
CA MET A 160 14.56 -7.50 10.22
C MET A 160 14.86 -8.08 8.84
N GLU A 161 14.49 -9.34 8.61
CA GLU A 161 14.42 -9.89 7.25
C GLU A 161 13.49 -9.05 6.36
N PRO A 162 13.77 -8.93 5.05
CA PRO A 162 13.05 -8.01 4.17
C PRO A 162 11.64 -8.50 3.82
N GLY A 163 11.21 -9.65 4.31
CA GLY A 163 9.83 -10.11 4.21
C GLY A 163 9.66 -11.48 4.87
N GLN A 164 8.42 -11.92 4.97
CA GLN A 164 8.10 -13.28 5.44
C GLN A 164 6.76 -13.76 4.88
N VAL A 165 6.60 -15.08 4.82
CA VAL A 165 5.30 -15.72 4.60
C VAL A 165 4.62 -15.95 5.95
N SER A 166 3.33 -15.65 6.04
CA SER A 166 2.53 -15.88 7.25
C SER A 166 1.10 -16.22 6.90
N ILE A 167 0.45 -17.05 7.71
CA ILE A 167 -0.96 -17.44 7.53
C ILE A 167 -1.86 -16.55 8.38
N GLY A 168 -3.06 -16.24 7.88
CA GLY A 168 -4.07 -15.52 8.65
C GLY A 168 -3.74 -14.05 8.93
N THR A 169 -2.86 -13.44 8.12
CA THR A 169 -2.43 -12.05 8.31
C THR A 169 -3.21 -11.03 7.48
N LEU A 170 -4.18 -11.49 6.67
CA LEU A 170 -5.15 -10.59 6.04
C LEU A 170 -6.09 -9.95 7.08
N PRO A 171 -6.67 -8.78 6.79
CA PRO A 171 -7.62 -8.15 7.71
C PRO A 171 -8.85 -9.04 7.97
N GLN A 172 -9.13 -9.35 9.25
CA GLN A 172 -10.35 -10.07 9.61
C GLN A 172 -11.54 -9.10 9.62
N ILE A 173 -12.53 -9.34 8.76
CA ILE A 173 -13.73 -8.50 8.62
C ILE A 173 -14.77 -8.96 9.65
N ILE A 174 -15.30 -8.01 10.43
CA ILE A 174 -16.32 -8.25 11.46
C ILE A 174 -17.68 -7.61 11.11
N ASP A 175 -17.68 -6.60 10.24
CA ASP A 175 -18.88 -5.97 9.69
C ASP A 175 -18.63 -5.54 8.25
N LYS A 176 -19.63 -5.71 7.40
CA LYS A 176 -19.67 -5.23 6.02
C LYS A 176 -21.06 -4.69 5.75
N SER A 177 -21.15 -3.42 5.40
CA SER A 177 -22.41 -2.72 5.15
C SER A 177 -22.29 -1.75 3.99
N SER A 178 -23.42 -1.35 3.40
CA SER A 178 -23.49 -0.20 2.49
C SER A 178 -23.66 1.06 3.31
N ASP A 179 -23.01 2.14 2.90
CA ASP A 179 -23.01 3.43 3.61
C ASP A 179 -22.92 4.58 2.58
N GLY A 180 -23.18 5.80 3.03
CA GLY A 180 -22.98 7.03 2.27
C GLY A 180 -21.89 7.87 2.91
N VAL A 181 -20.96 8.40 2.12
CA VAL A 181 -19.94 9.33 2.63
C VAL A 181 -19.82 10.57 1.77
N THR A 182 -19.72 11.73 2.42
CA THR A 182 -19.39 13.00 1.75
C THR A 182 -17.89 13.25 1.86
N LEU A 183 -17.23 13.41 0.72
CA LEU A 183 -15.82 13.83 0.63
C LEU A 183 -15.70 15.03 -0.29
N ALA A 184 -15.06 16.10 0.20
CA ALA A 184 -14.87 17.35 -0.54
C ALA A 184 -16.16 17.89 -1.20
N GLY A 185 -17.29 17.75 -0.51
CA GLY A 185 -18.61 18.20 -1.00
C GLY A 185 -19.29 17.28 -2.02
N ARG A 186 -18.70 16.13 -2.35
CA ARG A 186 -19.32 15.11 -3.20
C ARG A 186 -19.77 13.91 -2.38
N GLU A 187 -20.96 13.40 -2.66
CA GLU A 187 -21.49 12.19 -2.05
C GLU A 187 -21.04 10.95 -2.84
N TYR A 188 -20.73 9.89 -2.09
CA TYR A 188 -20.33 8.59 -2.61
C TYR A 188 -21.15 7.51 -1.92
N GLU A 189 -21.72 6.60 -2.72
CA GLU A 189 -22.11 5.29 -2.22
C GLU A 189 -20.87 4.44 -2.03
N VAL A 190 -20.75 3.83 -0.85
CA VAL A 190 -19.55 3.12 -0.44
C VAL A 190 -19.88 1.80 0.23
N THR A 191 -18.93 0.87 0.15
CA THR A 191 -18.94 -0.31 1.02
C THR A 191 -18.11 0.00 2.26
N ARG A 192 -18.72 -0.06 3.44
CA ARG A 192 -18.06 0.10 4.72
C ARG A 192 -17.63 -1.26 5.27
N TYR A 193 -16.36 -1.35 5.63
CA TYR A 193 -15.76 -2.49 6.32
C TYR A 193 -15.36 -2.10 7.73
N VAL A 194 -15.67 -2.96 8.70
CA VAL A 194 -15.07 -2.91 10.03
C VAL A 194 -14.24 -4.17 10.21
N THR A 195 -13.00 -4.00 10.67
CA THR A 195 -12.08 -5.12 10.90
C THR A 195 -11.89 -5.37 12.40
N LEU A 196 -11.51 -6.61 12.76
CA LEU A 196 -11.19 -6.98 14.14
C LEU A 196 -10.07 -6.12 14.73
N GLY A 197 -9.14 -5.65 13.89
CA GLY A 197 -8.10 -4.68 14.23
C GLY A 197 -8.61 -3.25 14.51
N LYS A 198 -9.93 -3.07 14.65
CA LYS A 198 -10.63 -1.82 14.93
C LYS A 198 -10.34 -0.70 13.92
N ARG A 199 -10.23 -1.09 12.65
CA ARG A 199 -10.23 -0.15 11.52
C ARG A 199 -11.60 -0.15 10.87
N THR A 200 -12.08 1.03 10.53
CA THR A 200 -13.24 1.24 9.67
C THR A 200 -12.76 1.82 8.35
N ILE A 201 -13.08 1.15 7.24
CA ILE A 201 -12.64 1.52 5.90
C ILE A 201 -13.87 1.70 5.02
N TRP A 202 -13.95 2.82 4.31
CA TRP A 202 -15.00 3.07 3.30
C TRP A 202 -14.37 2.98 1.92
N LEU A 203 -14.83 2.04 1.10
CA LEU A 203 -14.38 1.83 -0.27
C LEU A 203 -15.42 2.35 -1.27
N ASP A 204 -14.97 3.02 -2.33
CA ASP A 204 -15.85 3.28 -3.48
C ASP A 204 -16.14 1.99 -4.27
N ASN A 205 -16.94 2.10 -5.33
CA ASN A 205 -17.28 0.98 -6.20
C ASN A 205 -16.09 0.39 -6.99
N ARG A 206 -14.94 1.06 -7.02
CA ARG A 206 -13.70 0.57 -7.63
C ARG A 206 -12.77 -0.09 -6.61
N GLY A 207 -13.16 -0.12 -5.34
CA GLY A 207 -12.34 -0.63 -4.25
C GLY A 207 -11.29 0.37 -3.76
N VAL A 208 -11.37 1.66 -4.13
CA VAL A 208 -10.46 2.69 -3.64
C VAL A 208 -10.91 3.14 -2.26
N PRO A 209 -10.03 3.10 -1.24
CA PRO A 209 -10.36 3.62 0.09
C PRO A 209 -10.56 5.13 0.03
N LEU A 210 -11.77 5.56 0.35
CA LEU A 210 -12.13 6.97 0.46
C LEU A 210 -11.75 7.51 1.85
N ARG A 211 -11.87 6.66 2.87
CA ARG A 211 -11.53 6.97 4.25
C ARG A 211 -11.11 5.72 5.00
N ILE A 212 -10.11 5.84 5.86
CA ILE A 212 -9.67 4.79 6.78
C ILE A 212 -9.60 5.41 8.17
N ASN A 213 -10.43 4.96 9.10
CA ASN A 213 -10.38 5.36 10.51
C ASN A 213 -9.74 4.23 11.33
N GLN A 214 -8.76 4.57 12.15
CA GLN A 214 -8.19 3.70 13.15
C GLN A 214 -8.69 4.15 14.52
N SER A 215 -9.50 3.32 15.19
CA SER A 215 -10.05 3.70 16.50
C SER A 215 -8.96 3.93 17.54
N THR A 216 -7.86 3.17 17.42
CA THR A 216 -6.69 3.29 18.28
C THR A 216 -5.91 4.54 17.87
N GLY A 217 -5.75 5.48 18.80
CA GLY A 217 -4.99 6.72 18.57
C GLY A 217 -5.75 7.82 17.81
N GLN A 218 -7.03 7.61 17.47
CA GLN A 218 -7.88 8.57 16.74
C GLN A 218 -7.23 9.09 15.45
N VAL A 219 -6.60 8.18 14.71
CA VAL A 219 -5.96 8.49 13.42
C VAL A 219 -6.93 8.15 12.30
N SER A 220 -7.03 9.04 11.31
CA SER A 220 -7.73 8.76 10.06
C SER A 220 -6.91 9.15 8.86
N PHE A 221 -7.06 8.41 7.76
CA PHE A 221 -6.58 8.80 6.45
C PHE A 221 -7.79 9.13 5.59
N VAL A 222 -7.82 10.33 5.01
CA VAL A 222 -8.93 10.80 4.18
C VAL A 222 -8.40 11.09 2.79
N LEU A 223 -9.12 10.63 1.77
CA LEU A 223 -8.75 10.84 0.37
C LEU A 223 -9.21 12.22 -0.12
N HIS A 224 -8.29 12.92 -0.76
CA HIS A 224 -8.48 14.20 -1.43
C HIS A 224 -7.97 14.10 -2.88
N ASP A 225 -8.32 15.10 -3.70
CA ASP A 225 -7.91 15.21 -5.10
C ASP A 225 -8.12 13.93 -5.92
N TYR A 226 -9.19 13.20 -5.59
CA TYR A 226 -9.49 11.92 -6.21
C TYR A 226 -9.96 12.11 -7.64
N ALA A 227 -9.15 11.65 -8.59
CA ALA A 227 -9.43 11.70 -10.01
C ALA A 227 -9.30 10.30 -10.61
N HIS A 228 -10.14 10.01 -11.59
CA HIS A 228 -10.11 8.77 -12.36
C HIS A 228 -10.67 9.01 -13.76
N ARG A 229 -10.24 8.20 -14.71
CA ARG A 229 -10.75 8.20 -16.09
C ARG A 229 -12.02 7.36 -16.24
#